data_AF-A0A3B8Y3J4-F1
#
_entry.id   AF-A0A3B8Y3J4-F1
#
_cell.length_a   1.000
_cell.length_b   1.000
_cell.length_c   1.000
_cell.angle_alpha   90.00
_cell.angle_beta   90.00
_cell.angle_gamma   90.00
#
_symmetry.space_group_name_H-M   'P 1'
#
loop_
_entity.id
_entity.type
_entity.pdbx_description
1 polymer ?
#
loop_
_entity_poly.entity_id
_entity_poly.type
_entity_poly.pdbx_seq_one_letter_code
_entity_poly.pdbx_strand_id
1 'polypeptide(L)'
;TPLMTPLACIWEKGWHSFYDHSWGKPQINYWEWRNFPLSEQLPQEFFWLWTLPEPQGTPKMVLEYLTAKDQSFWNWETLEAFKNWHHQAIQRLGLSTMKAIYQVCYRTPWERLHPIIYDQALSINRAIFDDSSPWWKILQLKPFSTPLQVDQAYRSLMCLWHPDRTQHPLAHYVTARLNVAYEQYYIRQHRKAQKLDSMQKWFKSRFS
;
A
#
# COMPACT_ATOMS: atom_id res chain seq x y z
N THR A 1 33.58 28.24 -31.90
CA THR A 1 32.34 27.49 -32.19
C THR A 1 32.65 26.01 -32.05
N PRO A 2 32.14 25.30 -31.04
CA PRO A 2 32.41 23.87 -30.96
C PRO A 2 31.64 23.16 -32.07
N LEU A 3 32.34 22.32 -32.84
CA LEU A 3 31.76 21.47 -33.87
C LEU A 3 30.83 20.46 -33.21
N MET A 4 29.52 20.69 -33.35
CA MET A 4 28.47 19.78 -32.91
C MET A 4 28.56 18.52 -33.78
N THR A 5 29.12 17.44 -33.23
CA THR A 5 29.33 16.20 -33.98
C THR A 5 28.01 15.43 -34.09
N PRO A 6 27.70 14.80 -35.25
CA PRO A 6 26.45 14.07 -35.44
C PRO A 6 26.19 12.98 -34.40
N LEU A 7 27.26 12.36 -33.89
CA LEU A 7 27.20 11.34 -32.85
C LEU A 7 26.75 11.91 -31.49
N ALA A 8 27.17 13.13 -31.14
CA ALA A 8 26.72 13.80 -29.92
C ALA A 8 25.20 14.08 -29.99
N CYS A 9 24.69 14.53 -31.15
CA CYS A 9 23.25 14.74 -31.36
C CYS A 9 22.43 13.44 -31.27
N ILE A 10 22.98 12.31 -31.73
CA ILE A 10 22.33 11.00 -31.63
C ILE A 10 22.27 10.55 -30.17
N TRP A 11 23.34 10.77 -29.41
CA TRP A 11 23.42 10.44 -27.99
C TRP A 11 22.47 11.31 -27.16
N GLU A 12 22.37 12.62 -27.47
CA GLU A 12 21.42 13.53 -26.82
C GLU A 12 19.98 13.10 -27.01
N LYS A 13 19.58 12.83 -28.26
CA LYS A 13 18.25 12.30 -28.58
C LYS A 13 17.97 10.97 -27.88
N GLY A 14 19.00 10.14 -27.72
CA GLY A 14 18.94 8.89 -26.96
C GLY A 14 18.56 9.11 -25.50
N TRP A 15 19.21 10.07 -24.83
CA TRP A 15 18.89 10.40 -23.43
C TRP A 15 17.52 11.04 -23.27
N HIS A 16 17.12 11.96 -24.15
CA HIS A 16 15.75 12.49 -24.14
C HIS A 16 14.72 11.37 -24.29
N SER A 17 14.93 10.47 -25.24
CA SER A 17 14.05 9.32 -25.44
C SER A 17 14.02 8.39 -24.23
N PHE A 18 15.16 8.18 -23.55
CA PHE A 18 15.21 7.41 -22.32
C PHE A 18 14.37 8.05 -21.21
N TYR A 19 14.53 9.37 -20.98
CA TYR A 19 13.76 10.09 -19.97
C TYR A 19 12.27 10.06 -20.30
N ASP A 20 11.88 10.41 -21.53
CA ASP A 20 10.48 10.38 -21.95
C ASP A 20 9.85 8.99 -21.81
N HIS A 21 10.62 7.94 -22.12
CA HIS A 21 10.15 6.58 -22.02
C HIS A 21 10.09 6.09 -20.57
N SER A 22 10.98 6.53 -19.68
CA SER A 22 11.08 6.01 -18.31
C SER A 22 10.33 6.87 -17.29
N TRP A 23 10.02 8.11 -17.61
CA TRP A 23 9.41 9.05 -16.70
C TRP A 23 7.96 8.69 -16.38
N GLY A 24 7.67 8.60 -15.08
CA GLY A 24 6.38 8.24 -14.54
C GLY A 24 6.11 6.74 -14.61
N LYS A 25 7.12 5.92 -14.91
CA LYS A 25 7.01 4.46 -14.89
C LYS A 25 7.33 3.90 -13.50
N PRO A 26 6.75 2.73 -13.16
CA PRO A 26 7.10 2.05 -11.93
C PRO A 26 8.54 1.49 -12.01
N GLN A 27 9.12 1.16 -10.85
CA GLN A 27 10.46 0.57 -10.70
C GLN A 27 11.61 1.50 -11.11
N ILE A 28 11.36 2.81 -11.15
CA ILE A 28 12.38 3.79 -11.49
C ILE A 28 12.83 4.55 -10.25
N ASN A 29 14.13 4.46 -9.95
CA ASN A 29 14.77 5.28 -8.92
C ASN A 29 15.25 6.60 -9.51
N TYR A 30 14.44 7.66 -9.35
CA TYR A 30 14.79 8.97 -9.90
C TYR A 30 16.02 9.64 -9.27
N TRP A 31 16.52 9.17 -8.12
CA TRP A 31 17.78 9.71 -7.55
C TRP A 31 19.00 9.37 -8.40
N GLU A 32 18.99 8.25 -9.12
CA GLU A 32 20.09 7.85 -10.01
C GLU A 32 20.24 8.81 -11.18
N TRP A 33 19.14 9.42 -11.62
CA TRP A 33 19.12 10.33 -12.78
C TRP A 33 19.92 11.60 -12.55
N ARG A 34 20.20 11.98 -11.29
CA ARG A 34 21.05 13.13 -10.96
C ARG A 34 22.42 13.09 -11.63
N ASN A 35 22.94 11.88 -11.86
CA ASN A 35 24.27 11.68 -12.44
C ASN A 35 24.21 11.32 -13.93
N PHE A 36 23.02 11.30 -14.53
CA PHE A 36 22.86 10.95 -15.93
C PHE A 36 23.07 12.18 -16.83
N PRO A 37 23.51 11.99 -18.08
CA PRO A 37 23.65 13.07 -19.05
C PRO A 37 22.34 13.83 -19.28
N LEU A 38 22.43 15.15 -19.46
CA LEU A 38 21.29 16.04 -19.70
C LEU A 38 20.27 16.08 -18.55
N SER A 39 20.63 15.61 -17.36
CA SER A 39 19.77 15.68 -16.18
C SER A 39 19.44 17.14 -15.81
N GLU A 40 20.32 18.08 -16.15
CA GLU A 40 20.09 19.52 -16.04
C GLU A 40 18.90 20.04 -16.87
N GLN A 41 18.40 19.28 -17.85
CA GLN A 41 17.27 19.63 -18.70
C GLN A 41 15.93 19.09 -18.18
N LEU A 42 15.94 18.30 -17.10
CA LEU A 42 14.73 17.78 -16.48
C LEU A 42 13.93 18.88 -15.77
N PRO A 43 12.63 18.68 -15.49
CA PRO A 43 11.82 19.62 -14.73
C PRO A 43 12.40 19.95 -13.34
N GLN A 44 12.09 21.14 -12.83
CA GLN A 44 12.62 21.65 -11.56
C GLN A 44 12.33 20.71 -10.38
N GLU A 45 11.22 19.97 -10.43
CA GLU A 45 10.79 19.01 -9.42
C GLU A 45 11.80 17.89 -9.20
N PHE A 46 12.55 17.49 -10.22
CA PHE A 46 13.63 16.51 -10.06
C PHE A 46 14.77 17.07 -9.20
N PHE A 47 15.11 18.34 -9.36
CA PHE A 47 16.12 18.98 -8.53
C PHE A 47 15.66 19.08 -7.08
N TRP A 48 14.40 19.43 -6.84
CA TRP A 48 13.83 19.40 -5.48
C TRP A 48 13.88 17.99 -4.90
N LEU A 49 13.50 16.97 -5.66
CA LEU A 49 13.60 15.57 -5.24
C LEU A 49 15.03 15.20 -4.85
N TRP A 50 16.04 15.60 -5.62
CA TRP A 50 17.45 15.31 -5.36
C TRP A 50 18.04 16.07 -4.17
N THR A 51 17.36 17.10 -3.65
CA THR A 51 17.75 17.72 -2.38
C THR A 51 17.36 16.88 -1.16
N LEU A 52 16.39 15.97 -1.32
CA LEU A 52 16.01 15.01 -0.28
C LEU A 52 17.03 13.87 -0.22
N PRO A 53 17.27 13.30 0.97
CA PRO A 53 18.08 12.09 1.09
C PRO A 53 17.40 10.96 0.32
N GLU A 54 18.18 10.21 -0.46
CA GLU A 54 17.65 9.04 -1.16
C GLU A 54 17.05 8.08 -0.13
N PRO A 55 15.74 7.75 -0.24
CA PRO A 55 15.11 6.82 0.67
C PRO A 55 15.78 5.45 0.54
N GLN A 56 15.84 4.71 1.65
CA GLN A 56 16.39 3.37 1.70
C GLN A 56 15.32 2.39 2.16
N GLY A 57 15.39 1.13 1.70
CA GLY A 57 14.44 0.09 2.07
C GLY A 57 13.00 0.43 1.64
N THR A 58 12.07 0.39 2.59
CA THR A 58 10.63 0.38 2.30
C THR A 58 10.10 1.66 1.63
N PRO A 59 10.46 2.88 2.07
CA PRO A 59 10.02 4.11 1.38
C PRO A 59 10.51 4.21 -0.07
N LYS A 60 11.69 3.66 -0.38
CA LYS A 60 12.21 3.60 -1.76
C LYS A 60 11.33 2.73 -2.64
N MET A 61 11.06 1.52 -2.18
CA MET A 61 10.14 0.59 -2.86
C MET A 61 8.77 1.24 -3.06
N VAL A 62 8.22 1.93 -2.06
CA VAL A 62 6.92 2.61 -2.19
C VAL A 62 6.94 3.67 -3.30
N LEU A 63 7.97 4.51 -3.36
CA LEU A 63 8.09 5.56 -4.39
C LEU A 63 8.26 4.96 -5.79
N GLU A 64 9.11 3.95 -5.92
CA GLU A 64 9.33 3.24 -7.18
C GLU A 64 8.04 2.59 -7.70
N TYR A 65 7.17 2.12 -6.82
CA TYR A 65 5.92 1.46 -7.20
C TYR A 65 4.68 2.36 -7.07
N LEU A 66 4.85 3.68 -6.86
CA LEU A 66 3.72 4.59 -6.63
C LEU A 66 2.72 4.63 -7.80
N THR A 67 3.26 4.52 -9.02
CA THR A 67 2.53 4.47 -10.29
C THR A 67 2.06 3.08 -10.68
N ALA A 68 2.49 2.04 -9.97
CA ALA A 68 2.08 0.68 -10.25
C ALA A 68 0.57 0.52 -10.04
N LYS A 69 -0.05 -0.29 -10.91
CA LYS A 69 -1.44 -0.71 -10.74
C LYS A 69 -1.57 -1.76 -9.64
N ASP A 70 -0.57 -2.61 -9.52
CA ASP A 70 -0.49 -3.59 -8.44
C ASP A 70 -0.04 -2.91 -7.16
N GLN A 71 -0.89 -2.99 -6.14
CA GLN A 71 -0.67 -2.43 -4.81
C GLN A 71 -0.63 -3.53 -3.73
N SER A 72 -0.49 -4.80 -4.13
CA SER A 72 -0.47 -5.94 -3.21
C SER A 72 0.64 -5.89 -2.17
N PHE A 73 1.76 -5.22 -2.48
CA PHE A 73 2.90 -5.05 -1.57
C PHE A 73 2.63 -4.05 -0.45
N TRP A 74 1.57 -3.23 -0.54
CA TRP A 74 1.22 -2.28 0.50
C TRP A 74 0.68 -3.01 1.73
N ASN A 75 1.43 -2.89 2.82
CA ASN A 75 1.05 -3.30 4.16
C ASN A 75 1.24 -2.13 5.14
N TRP A 76 0.90 -2.34 6.41
CA TRP A 76 1.03 -1.29 7.42
C TRP A 76 2.45 -0.77 7.60
N GLU A 77 3.43 -1.66 7.65
CA GLU A 77 4.84 -1.29 7.82
C GLU A 77 5.33 -0.41 6.65
N THR A 78 4.97 -0.78 5.43
CA THR A 78 5.32 -0.02 4.22
C THR A 78 4.65 1.35 4.19
N LEU A 79 3.37 1.42 4.57
CA LEU A 79 2.65 2.66 4.65
C LEU A 79 3.24 3.58 5.71
N GLU A 80 3.52 3.06 6.90
CA GLU A 80 4.06 3.84 8.01
C GLU A 80 5.46 4.35 7.71
N ALA A 81 6.32 3.51 7.13
CA ALA A 81 7.65 3.92 6.68
C ALA A 81 7.55 5.05 5.63
N PHE A 82 6.63 4.93 4.66
CA PHE A 82 6.39 5.96 3.66
C PHE A 82 5.86 7.26 4.27
N LYS A 83 4.90 7.18 5.20
CA LYS A 83 4.37 8.35 5.92
C LYS A 83 5.49 9.06 6.68
N ASN A 84 6.36 8.33 7.36
CA ASN A 84 7.50 8.90 8.09
C ASN A 84 8.46 9.62 7.15
N TRP A 85 8.82 8.99 6.02
CA TRP A 85 9.64 9.64 4.99
C TRP A 85 8.97 10.90 4.43
N HIS A 86 7.68 10.82 4.09
CA HIS A 86 6.91 11.94 3.57
C HIS A 86 6.87 13.13 4.54
N HIS A 87 6.68 12.89 5.83
CA HIS A 87 6.72 13.94 6.85
C HIS A 87 8.09 14.61 6.93
N GLN A 88 9.18 13.84 6.88
CA GLN A 88 10.53 14.40 6.84
C GLN A 88 10.78 15.22 5.57
N ALA A 89 10.26 14.77 4.43
CA ALA A 89 10.37 15.49 3.17
C ALA A 89 9.61 16.83 3.19
N ILE A 90 8.39 16.85 3.75
CA ILE A 90 7.61 18.07 3.97
C ILE A 90 8.36 19.05 4.88
N GLN A 91 8.97 18.57 5.97
CA GLN A 91 9.72 19.44 6.88
C GLN A 91 10.87 20.17 6.18
N ARG A 92 11.42 19.61 5.09
CA ARG A 92 12.52 20.20 4.32
C ARG A 92 12.04 21.11 3.18
N LEU A 93 11.04 20.67 2.42
CA LEU A 93 10.64 21.30 1.17
C LEU A 93 9.30 22.04 1.22
N GLY A 94 8.50 21.78 2.24
CA GLY A 94 7.11 22.20 2.32
C GLY A 94 6.17 21.30 1.51
N LEU A 95 4.89 21.34 1.89
CA LEU A 95 3.85 20.49 1.31
C LEU A 95 3.58 20.81 -0.17
N SER A 96 3.60 22.08 -0.57
CA SER A 96 3.36 22.49 -1.97
C SER A 96 4.38 21.89 -2.92
N THR A 97 5.66 21.94 -2.55
CA THR A 97 6.78 21.38 -3.32
C THR A 97 6.66 19.87 -3.42
N MET A 98 6.32 19.19 -2.32
CA MET A 98 6.11 17.74 -2.33
C MET A 98 4.94 17.32 -3.23
N LYS A 99 3.84 18.08 -3.25
CA LYS A 99 2.72 17.83 -4.18
C LYS A 99 3.17 17.92 -5.64
N ALA A 100 3.97 18.93 -5.97
CA ALA A 100 4.53 19.09 -7.32
C ALA A 100 5.44 17.91 -7.70
N ILE A 101 6.32 17.49 -6.80
CA ILE A 101 7.19 16.31 -7.00
C ILE A 101 6.36 15.05 -7.31
N TYR A 102 5.33 14.77 -6.52
CA TYR A 102 4.48 13.59 -6.78
C TYR A 102 3.76 13.68 -8.12
N GLN A 103 3.23 14.86 -8.44
CA GLN A 103 2.52 15.08 -9.70
C GLN A 103 3.44 14.95 -10.91
N VAL A 104 4.64 15.53 -10.85
CA VAL A 104 5.57 15.60 -11.98
C VAL A 104 6.40 14.33 -12.07
N CYS A 105 7.23 14.01 -11.06
CA CYS A 105 8.14 12.87 -11.12
C CYS A 105 7.39 11.53 -11.13
N TYR A 106 6.38 11.41 -10.28
CA TYR A 106 5.66 10.15 -10.07
C TYR A 106 4.28 10.10 -10.73
N ARG A 107 3.87 11.08 -11.54
CA ARG A 107 2.54 11.13 -12.18
C ARG A 107 1.38 10.78 -11.25
N THR A 108 1.52 11.13 -9.96
CA THR A 108 0.61 10.73 -8.90
C THR A 108 -0.01 11.99 -8.32
N PRO A 109 -1.29 12.27 -8.61
CA PRO A 109 -1.96 13.46 -8.10
C PRO A 109 -2.12 13.38 -6.59
N TRP A 110 -2.14 14.54 -5.94
CA TRP A 110 -2.23 14.62 -4.48
C TRP A 110 -3.52 13.99 -3.94
N GLU A 111 -4.60 14.06 -4.70
CA GLU A 111 -5.91 13.50 -4.36
C GLU A 111 -5.85 11.98 -4.17
N ARG A 112 -4.93 11.30 -4.88
CA ARG A 112 -4.65 9.87 -4.70
C ARG A 112 -3.85 9.61 -3.43
N LEU A 113 -2.88 10.46 -3.10
CA LEU A 113 -1.96 10.26 -1.97
C LEU A 113 -2.50 10.75 -0.63
N HIS A 114 -3.28 11.82 -0.64
CA HIS A 114 -3.85 12.42 0.55
C HIS A 114 -4.58 11.43 1.48
N PRO A 115 -5.51 10.57 0.99
CA PRO A 115 -6.16 9.59 1.85
C PRO A 115 -5.19 8.53 2.39
N ILE A 116 -4.12 8.22 1.65
CA ILE A 116 -3.08 7.27 2.03
C ILE A 116 -2.25 7.83 3.20
N ILE A 117 -1.89 9.10 3.11
CA ILE A 117 -0.99 9.75 4.06
C ILE A 117 -1.72 10.15 5.35
N TYR A 118 -2.98 10.61 5.25
CA TYR A 118 -3.71 11.18 6.39
C TYR A 118 -4.86 10.32 6.93
N ASP A 119 -5.02 9.08 6.45
CA ASP A 119 -6.03 8.11 6.92
C ASP A 119 -7.48 8.63 6.93
N GLN A 120 -7.79 9.68 6.17
CA GLN A 120 -9.04 10.45 6.34
C GLN A 120 -10.31 9.72 5.89
N ALA A 121 -10.20 8.65 5.12
CA ALA A 121 -11.37 8.03 4.48
C ALA A 121 -11.88 6.77 5.19
N LEU A 122 -11.05 6.05 5.95
CA LEU A 122 -11.39 4.73 6.48
C LEU A 122 -10.82 4.56 7.88
N SER A 123 -11.68 4.40 8.88
CA SER A 123 -11.26 3.99 10.23
C SER A 123 -10.61 2.61 10.14
N ILE A 124 -9.29 2.58 10.29
CA ILE A 124 -8.54 1.33 10.25
C ILE A 124 -8.40 0.77 11.65
N ASN A 125 -9.00 -0.39 11.88
CA ASN A 125 -8.84 -1.11 13.13
C ASN A 125 -7.41 -1.66 13.25
N ARG A 126 -6.65 -1.19 14.23
CA ARG A 126 -5.26 -1.63 14.49
C ARG A 126 -5.12 -3.15 14.63
N ALA A 127 -6.16 -3.86 15.07
CA ALA A 127 -6.15 -5.31 15.18
C ALA A 127 -5.97 -6.02 13.81
N ILE A 128 -6.25 -5.34 12.70
CA ILE A 128 -6.01 -5.88 11.36
C ILE A 128 -4.51 -6.11 11.12
N PHE A 129 -3.65 -5.28 11.70
CA PHE A 129 -2.19 -5.28 11.48
C PHE A 129 -1.41 -6.08 12.53
N ASP A 130 -2.09 -6.57 13.54
CA ASP A 130 -1.50 -7.46 14.55
C ASP A 130 -1.82 -8.90 14.16
N ASP A 131 -0.80 -9.66 13.77
CA ASP A 131 -0.96 -11.06 13.37
C ASP A 131 -1.46 -11.96 14.50
N SER A 132 -1.23 -11.56 15.75
CA SER A 132 -1.72 -12.27 16.94
C SER A 132 -3.17 -11.95 17.29
N SER A 133 -3.76 -10.94 16.63
CA SER A 133 -5.12 -10.52 16.95
C SER A 133 -6.14 -11.61 16.61
N PRO A 134 -7.08 -11.90 17.54
CA PRO A 134 -8.10 -12.91 17.31
C PRO A 134 -9.13 -12.42 16.28
N TRP A 135 -9.73 -13.37 15.55
CA TRP A 135 -10.69 -13.10 14.47
C TRP A 135 -11.79 -12.09 14.82
N TRP A 136 -12.34 -12.14 16.04
CA TRP A 136 -13.43 -11.27 16.46
C TRP A 136 -12.99 -9.82 16.62
N LYS A 137 -11.72 -9.56 17.01
CA LYS A 137 -11.17 -8.19 17.02
C LYS A 137 -11.03 -7.67 15.60
N ILE A 138 -10.52 -8.49 14.68
CA ILE A 138 -10.33 -8.11 13.27
C ILE A 138 -11.68 -7.72 12.65
N LEU A 139 -12.73 -8.51 12.90
CA LEU A 139 -14.10 -8.23 12.44
C LEU A 139 -14.85 -7.15 13.24
N GLN A 140 -14.19 -6.49 14.20
CA GLN A 140 -14.79 -5.44 15.05
C GLN A 140 -16.01 -5.91 15.86
N LEU A 141 -15.94 -7.13 16.39
CA LEU A 141 -17.01 -7.78 17.13
C LEU A 141 -16.61 -8.08 18.58
N LYS A 142 -17.59 -8.54 19.36
CA LYS A 142 -17.34 -9.13 20.69
C LYS A 142 -17.01 -10.62 20.54
N PRO A 143 -16.28 -11.23 21.49
CA PRO A 143 -15.87 -12.64 21.40
C PRO A 143 -17.02 -13.67 21.25
N PHE A 144 -18.23 -13.30 21.67
CA PHE A 144 -19.41 -14.17 21.71
C PHE A 144 -20.54 -13.69 20.79
N SER A 145 -20.21 -12.94 19.73
CA SER A 145 -21.19 -12.49 18.73
C SER A 145 -21.90 -13.67 18.05
N THR A 146 -23.17 -13.45 17.68
CA THR A 146 -23.99 -14.48 17.02
C THR A 146 -23.53 -14.72 15.58
N PRO A 147 -23.81 -15.88 14.97
CA PRO A 147 -23.44 -16.14 13.57
C PRO A 147 -23.94 -15.05 12.61
N LEU A 148 -25.17 -14.59 12.79
CA LEU A 148 -25.74 -13.50 12.00
C LEU A 148 -24.92 -12.20 12.12
N GLN A 149 -24.49 -11.84 13.33
CA GLN A 149 -23.66 -10.65 13.56
C GLN A 149 -22.28 -10.80 12.91
N VAL A 150 -21.71 -12.01 12.94
CA VAL A 150 -20.41 -12.29 12.30
C VAL A 150 -20.51 -12.12 10.78
N ASP A 151 -21.52 -12.72 10.16
CA ASP A 151 -21.72 -12.65 8.71
C ASP A 151 -22.01 -11.21 8.25
N GLN A 152 -22.84 -10.48 9.01
CA GLN A 152 -23.15 -9.08 8.72
C GLN A 152 -21.89 -8.21 8.80
N ALA A 153 -21.11 -8.31 9.88
CA ALA A 153 -19.89 -7.52 10.05
C ALA A 153 -18.86 -7.82 8.96
N TYR A 154 -18.64 -9.09 8.66
CA TYR A 154 -17.73 -9.49 7.58
C TYR A 154 -18.17 -8.91 6.23
N ARG A 155 -19.45 -9.05 5.86
CA ARG A 155 -19.98 -8.50 4.60
C ARG A 155 -19.87 -6.98 4.55
N SER A 156 -20.18 -6.29 5.64
CA SER A 156 -20.06 -4.83 5.73
C SER A 156 -18.61 -4.38 5.53
N LEU A 157 -17.66 -5.03 6.20
CA LEU A 157 -16.23 -4.73 6.08
C LEU A 157 -15.71 -5.06 4.68
N MET A 158 -16.13 -6.18 4.08
CA MET A 158 -15.79 -6.53 2.71
C MET A 158 -16.34 -5.53 1.71
N CYS A 159 -17.59 -5.09 1.86
CA CYS A 159 -18.16 -4.03 1.02
C CYS A 159 -17.36 -2.73 1.09
N LEU A 160 -16.83 -2.41 2.28
CA LEU A 160 -16.05 -1.21 2.55
C LEU A 160 -14.62 -1.30 2.06
N TRP A 161 -13.97 -2.47 2.13
CA TRP A 161 -12.53 -2.64 1.86
C TRP A 161 -12.21 -3.40 0.58
N HIS A 162 -13.21 -3.83 -0.20
CA HIS A 162 -12.99 -4.58 -1.42
C HIS A 162 -12.03 -3.84 -2.38
N PRO A 163 -10.98 -4.49 -2.90
CA PRO A 163 -10.03 -3.84 -3.82
C PRO A 163 -10.68 -3.24 -5.07
N ASP A 164 -11.74 -3.86 -5.60
CA ASP A 164 -12.46 -3.31 -6.76
C ASP A 164 -13.32 -2.08 -6.44
N ARG A 165 -13.61 -1.82 -5.16
CA ARG A 165 -14.49 -0.72 -4.73
C ARG A 165 -13.72 0.45 -4.14
N THR A 166 -12.63 0.16 -3.41
CA THR A 166 -11.79 1.19 -2.80
C THR A 166 -10.49 1.32 -3.57
N GLN A 167 -10.01 2.55 -3.70
CA GLN A 167 -8.67 2.81 -4.21
C GLN A 167 -7.62 2.92 -3.08
N HIS A 168 -7.95 2.40 -1.89
CA HIS A 168 -7.04 2.47 -0.76
C HIS A 168 -5.91 1.44 -0.94
N PRO A 169 -4.63 1.80 -0.76
CA PRO A 169 -3.50 0.89 -1.01
C PRO A 169 -3.53 -0.35 -0.11
N LEU A 170 -4.00 -0.19 1.13
CA LEU A 170 -4.16 -1.32 2.05
C LEU A 170 -5.38 -2.22 1.75
N ALA A 171 -6.18 -1.96 0.72
CA ALA A 171 -7.39 -2.74 0.44
C ALA A 171 -7.13 -4.24 0.33
N HIS A 172 -6.11 -4.63 -0.46
CA HIS A 172 -5.72 -6.03 -0.62
C HIS A 172 -5.30 -6.65 0.72
N TYR A 173 -4.47 -5.96 1.49
CA TYR A 173 -4.01 -6.43 2.79
C TYR A 173 -5.18 -6.60 3.78
N VAL A 174 -6.03 -5.58 3.91
CA VAL A 174 -7.18 -5.61 4.82
C VAL A 174 -8.15 -6.72 4.42
N THR A 175 -8.49 -6.83 3.14
CA THR A 175 -9.34 -7.92 2.63
C THR A 175 -8.77 -9.30 2.93
N ALA A 176 -7.47 -9.52 2.71
CA ALA A 176 -6.83 -10.79 3.05
C ALA A 176 -6.96 -11.09 4.56
N ARG A 177 -6.73 -10.11 5.43
CA ARG A 177 -6.89 -10.25 6.88
C ARG A 177 -8.34 -10.53 7.30
N LEU A 178 -9.32 -9.88 6.65
CA LEU A 178 -10.74 -10.13 6.88
C LEU A 178 -11.13 -11.56 6.49
N ASN A 179 -10.67 -12.04 5.35
CA ASN A 179 -10.92 -13.41 4.87
C ASN A 179 -10.36 -14.45 5.85
N VAL A 180 -9.10 -14.27 6.28
CA VAL A 180 -8.46 -15.15 7.26
C VAL A 180 -9.23 -15.16 8.59
N ALA A 181 -9.65 -13.99 9.07
CA ALA A 181 -10.45 -13.91 10.31
C ALA A 181 -11.78 -14.66 10.18
N TYR A 182 -12.47 -14.50 9.05
CA TYR A 182 -13.74 -15.20 8.80
C TYR A 182 -13.55 -16.72 8.67
N GLU A 183 -12.47 -17.18 8.05
CA GLU A 183 -12.12 -18.60 7.98
C GLU A 183 -11.84 -19.18 9.38
N GLN A 184 -11.07 -18.47 10.22
CA GLN A 184 -10.83 -18.89 11.61
C GLN A 184 -12.13 -19.05 12.40
N TYR A 185 -13.09 -18.15 12.20
CA TYR A 185 -14.43 -18.27 12.79
C TYR A 185 -15.12 -19.56 12.33
N TYR A 186 -15.14 -19.83 11.02
CA TYR A 186 -15.78 -21.01 10.45
C TYR A 186 -15.16 -22.32 10.96
N ILE A 187 -13.83 -22.41 10.99
CA ILE A 187 -13.09 -23.55 11.55
C ILE A 187 -13.47 -23.78 13.02
N ARG A 188 -13.58 -22.71 13.81
CA ARG A 188 -13.97 -22.81 15.23
C ARG A 188 -15.40 -23.33 15.40
N GLN A 189 -16.35 -22.89 14.58
CA GLN A 189 -17.71 -23.39 14.62
C GLN A 189 -17.78 -24.89 14.31
N HIS A 190 -17.07 -25.33 13.27
CA HIS A 190 -16.98 -26.75 12.92
C HIS A 190 -16.39 -27.60 14.03
N ARG A 191 -15.28 -27.17 14.63
CA ARG A 191 -14.67 -27.87 15.78
C ARG A 191 -15.63 -27.97 16.96
N LYS A 192 -16.42 -26.92 17.22
CA LYS A 192 -17.42 -26.91 18.30
C LYS A 192 -18.56 -27.90 18.01
N ALA A 193 -19.05 -27.93 16.77
CA ALA A 193 -20.08 -28.87 16.34
C ALA A 193 -19.61 -30.33 16.43
N GLN A 194 -18.40 -30.63 15.95
CA GLN A 194 -17.79 -31.97 16.04
C GLN A 194 -17.61 -32.42 17.50
N LYS A 195 -17.20 -31.52 18.39
CA LYS A 195 -17.07 -31.83 19.82
C LYS A 195 -18.42 -32.15 20.46
N LEU A 196 -19.47 -31.40 20.11
CA LEU A 196 -20.83 -31.66 20.59
C LEU A 196 -21.35 -33.02 20.13
N ASP A 197 -21.18 -33.36 18.85
CA ASP A 197 -21.56 -34.68 18.31
C ASP A 197 -20.80 -35.81 18.99
N SER A 198 -19.49 -35.65 19.20
CA SER A 198 -18.65 -36.63 19.90
C SER A 198 -19.10 -36.85 21.35
N MET A 199 -19.45 -35.77 22.07
CA MET A 199 -19.99 -35.87 23.42
C MET A 199 -21.36 -36.56 23.43
N GLN A 200 -22.24 -36.25 22.49
CA GLN A 200 -23.54 -36.92 22.38
C GLN A 200 -23.39 -38.43 22.12
N LYS A 201 -22.48 -38.82 21.23
CA LYS A 201 -22.16 -40.23 20.97
C LYS A 201 -21.61 -40.94 22.21
N TRP A 202 -20.68 -40.31 22.92
CA TRP A 202 -20.13 -40.86 24.17
C TRP A 202 -21.19 -41.01 25.27
N PHE A 203 -22.07 -40.02 25.43
CA PHE A 203 -23.17 -40.11 26.39
C PHE A 203 -24.12 -41.26 26.04
N LYS A 204 -24.51 -41.38 24.76
CA LYS A 204 -25.35 -42.50 24.30
C LYS A 204 -24.67 -43.85 24.53
N SER A 205 -23.36 -43.98 24.34
CA SER A 205 -22.67 -45.26 24.53
C SER A 205 -22.45 -45.66 26.00
N ARG A 206 -22.55 -44.70 26.94
CA ARG A 206 -22.29 -44.93 28.36
C ARG A 206 -23.56 -45.11 29.19
N PHE A 207 -24.69 -44.64 28.68
CA PHE A 207 -25.98 -44.67 29.38
C PHE A 207 -27.11 -45.33 28.55
N SER A 208 -26.77 -46.00 27.45
CA SER A 208 -27.62 -47.05 26.83
C SER A 208 -27.13 -48.41 27.28
#